data_AF-A0A4R9WS32-F1
#
_entry.id   AF-A0A4R9WS32-F1
#
_cell.length_a   1.000
_cell.length_b   1.000
_cell.length_c   1.000
_cell.angle_alpha   90.00
_cell.angle_beta   90.00
_cell.angle_gamma   90.00
#
_symmetry.space_group_name_H-M   'P 1'
#
loop_
_entity.id
_entity.type
_entity.pdbx_description
1 polymer ?
#
loop_
_entity_poly.entity_id
_entity_poly.type
_entity_poly.pdbx_seq_one_letter_code
_entity_poly.pdbx_strand_id
1 'polypeptide(L)'
;NQIEKAYGPNNSILDNCHVRVSFATNDERTAKRVSDALGTATEMRAMKNYAGHRLSPWLGHLMVSRQETARQLMTPGEIMQLPPSDEIVMVAGTPPIRAK
;
A
#
# COMPACT_ATOMS: atom_id res chain seq x y z
N ASN A 1 13.13 -3.10 -17.91
CA ASN A 1 12.76 -4.48 -17.53
C ASN A 1 13.42 -5.52 -18.44
N GLN A 2 14.51 -6.14 -17.97
CA GLN A 2 15.20 -7.20 -18.72
C GLN A 2 14.33 -8.46 -18.88
N ILE A 3 13.49 -8.78 -17.88
CA ILE A 3 12.60 -9.94 -17.92
C ILE A 3 11.51 -9.80 -18.99
N GLU A 4 10.92 -8.62 -19.13
CA GLU A 4 9.89 -8.36 -20.15
C GLU A 4 10.45 -8.47 -21.58
N LYS A 5 11.72 -8.13 -21.77
CA LYS A 5 12.43 -8.32 -23.05
C LYS A 5 12.66 -9.79 -23.39
N ALA A 6 12.82 -10.65 -22.38
CA ALA A 6 13.08 -12.08 -22.57
C ALA A 6 11.81 -12.93 -22.65
N TYR A 7 10.75 -12.57 -21.91
CA TYR A 7 9.54 -13.41 -21.75
C TYR A 7 8.25 -12.74 -22.23
N GLY A 8 8.32 -11.52 -22.75
CA GLY A 8 7.15 -10.76 -23.17
C GLY A 8 6.35 -10.14 -22.02
N PRO A 9 5.24 -9.44 -22.34
CA PRO A 9 4.44 -8.70 -21.37
C PRO A 9 3.65 -9.58 -20.39
N ASN A 10 3.32 -10.81 -20.83
CA ASN A 10 2.53 -11.80 -20.10
C ASN A 10 3.45 -12.94 -19.65
N ASN A 11 4.22 -12.70 -18.59
CA ASN A 11 5.20 -13.64 -18.08
C ASN A 11 4.65 -14.45 -16.88
N SER A 12 4.28 -15.71 -17.14
CA SER A 12 3.76 -16.65 -16.14
C SER A 12 4.73 -16.96 -15.00
N ILE A 13 6.02 -16.67 -15.18
CA ILE A 13 7.05 -16.90 -14.15
C ILE A 13 6.79 -16.00 -12.94
N LEU A 14 6.52 -14.72 -13.16
CA LEU A 14 6.23 -13.82 -12.04
C LEU A 14 4.92 -14.25 -11.37
N ASP A 15 3.89 -14.59 -12.14
CA ASP A 15 2.58 -14.98 -11.62
C ASP A 15 2.62 -16.28 -10.79
N ASN A 16 3.46 -17.26 -11.15
CA ASN A 16 3.55 -18.54 -10.46
C ASN A 16 4.59 -18.60 -9.32
N CYS A 17 5.32 -17.52 -9.03
CA CYS A 17 6.26 -17.52 -7.92
C CYS A 17 5.54 -17.65 -6.57
N HIS A 18 5.81 -18.74 -5.84
CA HIS A 18 5.31 -18.98 -4.48
C HIS A 18 5.92 -18.00 -3.45
N VAL A 19 7.19 -17.64 -3.65
CA VAL A 19 7.92 -16.65 -2.86
C VAL A 19 8.41 -15.56 -3.78
N ARG A 20 8.18 -14.31 -3.42
CA ARG A 20 8.69 -13.13 -4.12
C ARG A 20 9.34 -12.20 -3.10
N VAL A 21 10.61 -11.84 -3.34
CA VAL A 21 11.34 -10.87 -2.54
C VAL A 21 11.55 -9.61 -3.38
N SER A 22 11.16 -8.47 -2.85
CA SER A 22 11.27 -7.16 -3.51
C SER A 22 12.11 -6.22 -2.66
N PHE A 23 13.17 -5.67 -3.25
CA PHE A 23 14.00 -4.60 -2.68
C PHE A 23 13.56 -3.24 -3.21
N ALA A 24 14.17 -2.16 -2.73
CA ALA A 24 13.98 -0.83 -3.28
C ALA A 24 14.16 -0.82 -4.81
N THR A 25 13.12 -0.41 -5.53
CA THR A 25 13.13 -0.37 -7.01
C THR A 25 13.20 1.07 -7.50
N ASN A 26 14.05 1.36 -8.48
CA ASN A 26 14.13 2.69 -9.09
C ASN A 26 13.16 2.90 -10.27
N ASP A 27 12.45 1.86 -10.69
CA ASP A 27 11.50 1.90 -11.82
C ASP A 27 10.05 1.94 -11.31
N GLU A 28 9.33 3.01 -11.64
CA GLU A 28 7.94 3.22 -11.21
C GLU A 28 7.03 2.05 -11.63
N ARG A 29 7.24 1.49 -12.82
CA ARG A 29 6.42 0.38 -13.32
C ARG A 29 6.61 -0.88 -12.47
N THR A 30 7.83 -1.12 -12.00
CA THR A 30 8.13 -2.25 -11.12
C THR A 30 7.59 -2.00 -9.72
N ALA A 31 7.77 -0.79 -9.18
CA ALA A 31 7.19 -0.39 -7.90
C ALA A 31 5.66 -0.54 -7.87
N LYS A 32 4.99 -0.15 -8.96
CA LYS A 32 3.54 -0.31 -9.11
C LYS A 32 3.12 -1.77 -9.10
N ARG A 33 3.84 -2.65 -9.83
CA ARG A 33 3.58 -4.11 -9.80
C ARG A 33 3.73 -4.71 -8.41
N VAL A 34 4.72 -4.26 -7.63
CA VAL A 34 4.90 -4.72 -6.24
C VAL A 34 3.77 -4.19 -5.35
N SER A 35 3.39 -2.92 -5.48
CA SER A 35 2.26 -2.32 -4.75
C SER A 35 0.94 -3.06 -5.04
N ASP A 36 0.66 -3.32 -6.32
CA ASP A 36 -0.53 -4.05 -6.75
C ASP A 36 -0.53 -5.50 -6.23
N ALA A 37 0.64 -6.14 -6.14
CA ALA A 37 0.79 -7.49 -5.59
C ALA A 37 0.61 -7.55 -4.05
N LEU A 38 0.98 -6.48 -3.32
CA LEU A 38 0.75 -6.36 -1.88
C LEU A 38 -0.73 -6.13 -1.55
N GLY A 39 -1.46 -5.49 -2.46
CA GLY A 39 -2.88 -5.24 -2.32
C GLY A 39 -3.22 -4.03 -1.43
N THR A 40 -4.49 -3.96 -1.05
CA THR A 40 -5.05 -2.87 -0.26
C THR A 40 -5.36 -3.32 1.17
N ALA A 41 -5.03 -2.47 2.13
CA ALA A 41 -5.42 -2.60 3.52
C ALA A 41 -6.62 -1.69 3.82
N THR A 42 -7.45 -2.12 4.77
CA THR A 42 -8.56 -1.31 5.28
C THR A 42 -8.03 -0.40 6.40
N GLU A 43 -8.13 0.91 6.21
CA GLU A 43 -7.79 1.91 7.23
C GLU A 43 -9.08 2.52 7.79
N MET A 44 -9.26 2.45 9.12
CA MET A 44 -10.36 3.13 9.81
C MET A 44 -10.00 4.59 10.04
N ARG A 45 -10.59 5.50 9.25
CA ARG A 45 -10.40 6.94 9.40
C ARG A 45 -11.53 7.53 10.24
N ALA A 46 -11.20 8.02 11.44
CA ALA A 46 -12.16 8.77 12.25
C ALA A 46 -12.20 10.23 11.77
N MET A 47 -13.33 10.67 11.24
CA MET A 47 -13.58 12.07 10.86
C MET A 47 -14.40 12.74 11.97
N LYS A 48 -13.79 13.71 12.65
CA LYS A 48 -14.48 14.54 13.64
C LYS A 48 -15.00 15.79 12.93
N ASN A 49 -16.31 15.87 12.76
CA ASN A 49 -16.97 17.05 12.21
C ASN A 49 -17.43 17.93 13.38
N TYR A 50 -16.88 19.14 13.45
CA TYR A 50 -17.29 20.17 14.39
C TYR A 50 -18.39 21.01 13.74
N ALA A 51 -19.63 20.84 14.17
CA ALA A 51 -20.75 21.66 13.74
C ALA A 51 -21.12 22.63 14.87
N GLY A 52 -20.73 23.90 14.74
CA GLY A 52 -21.08 24.94 15.69
C GLY A 52 -20.75 26.32 15.16
N HIS A 53 -21.69 27.26 15.29
CA HIS A 53 -21.43 28.66 15.02
C HIS A 53 -20.54 29.22 16.14
N ARG A 54 -19.43 29.87 15.78
CA ARG A 54 -18.41 30.45 16.69
C ARG A 54 -18.95 31.45 17.74
N LEU A 55 -20.24 31.77 17.74
CA LEU A 55 -20.92 32.71 18.64
C LEU A 55 -22.11 32.09 19.41
N SER A 56 -22.34 30.77 19.35
CA SER A 56 -23.48 30.14 20.03
C SER A 56 -23.17 29.81 21.51
N PRO A 57 -24.07 30.16 22.48
CA PRO A 57 -23.80 30.03 23.92
C PRO A 57 -23.66 28.60 24.46
N TRP A 58 -24.10 27.59 23.71
CA TRP A 58 -24.00 26.18 24.09
C TRP A 58 -23.38 25.40 22.93
N LEU A 59 -22.24 24.76 23.22
CA LEU A 59 -21.32 24.17 22.27
C LEU A 59 -22.04 23.21 21.31
N GLY A 60 -21.96 23.47 20.01
CA GLY A 60 -22.64 22.72 18.97
C GLY A 60 -22.25 21.24 18.95
N HIS A 61 -23.22 20.38 18.62
CA HIS A 61 -23.11 18.94 18.60
C HIS A 61 -21.85 18.46 17.86
N LEU A 62 -21.01 17.68 18.54
CA LEU A 62 -19.82 17.08 17.96
C LEU A 62 -20.21 15.75 17.31
N MET A 63 -20.11 15.66 15.99
CA MET A 63 -20.37 14.42 15.25
C MET A 63 -19.04 13.74 14.94
N VAL A 64 -18.76 12.61 15.60
CA VAL A 64 -17.66 11.73 15.21
C VAL A 64 -18.20 10.67 14.26
N SER A 65 -17.85 10.76 12.99
CA SER A 65 -18.12 9.71 12.01
C SER A 65 -16.88 8.83 11.85
N ARG A 66 -17.07 7.50 11.81
CA ARG A 66 -16.00 6.56 11.48
C ARG A 66 -16.24 6.06 10.06
N GLN A 67 -15.26 6.23 9.19
CA GLN A 67 -15.32 5.76 7.82
C GLN A 67 -14.18 4.77 7.55
N GLU A 68 -14.52 3.62 6.99
CA GLU A 68 -13.53 2.68 6.46
C GLU A 68 -13.13 3.14 5.06
N THR A 69 -11.83 3.35 4.84
CA THR A 69 -11.28 3.72 3.54
C THR A 69 -10.26 2.67 3.12
N ALA A 70 -10.35 2.18 1.89
CA ALA A 70 -9.35 1.28 1.34
C ALA A 70 -8.09 2.09 0.94
N ARG A 71 -6.94 1.71 1.47
CA ARG A 71 -5.63 2.30 1.13
C ARG A 71 -4.70 1.18 0.67
N GLN A 72 -3.81 1.45 -0.29
CA GLN A 72 -2.74 0.50 -0.62
C GLN A 72 -1.90 0.22 0.62
N LEU A 73 -1.57 -1.06 0.86
CA LEU A 73 -0.75 -1.45 2.02
C LEU A 73 0.61 -0.75 1.99
N MET A 74 1.19 -0.63 0.79
CA MET A 74 2.33 0.22 0.51
C MET A 74 2.17 0.82 -0.87
N THR A 75 2.32 2.14 -0.96
CA THR A 75 2.26 2.88 -2.22
C THR A 75 3.52 2.63 -3.05
N PRO A 76 3.46 2.80 -4.39
CA PRO A 76 4.65 2.69 -5.24
C PRO A 76 5.78 3.63 -4.78
N GLY A 77 5.45 4.85 -4.35
CA GLY A 77 6.44 5.81 -3.84
C GLY A 77 7.13 5.34 -2.56
N GLU A 78 6.38 4.75 -1.62
CA GLU A 78 6.96 4.16 -0.39
C GLU A 78 7.87 2.97 -0.71
N ILE A 79 7.54 2.14 -1.72
CA ILE A 79 8.39 1.03 -2.19
C ILE A 79 9.70 1.55 -2.80
N MET A 80 9.63 2.62 -3.61
CA MET A 80 10.83 3.21 -4.21
C MET A 80 11.75 3.87 -3.17
N GLN A 81 11.19 4.32 -2.04
CA GLN A 81 11.93 4.93 -0.93
C GLN A 81 12.32 3.93 0.17
N LEU A 82 12.18 2.63 -0.07
CA LEU A 82 12.63 1.62 0.88
C LEU A 82 14.13 1.77 1.17
N PRO A 83 14.54 1.65 2.45
CA PRO A 83 15.95 1.55 2.79
C PRO A 83 16.62 0.37 2.06
N PRO A 84 17.91 0.46 1.68
CA PRO A 84 18.62 -0.63 1.01
C PRO A 84 18.74 -1.92 1.83
N SER A 85 18.62 -1.81 3.16
CA SER A 85 18.60 -2.94 4.09
C SER A 85 17.25 -3.64 4.16
N ASP A 86 16.18 -2.97 3.72
CA ASP A 86 14.83 -3.46 3.93
C ASP A 86 14.32 -4.19 2.68
N GLU A 87 13.63 -5.29 2.90
CA GLU A 87 13.05 -6.09 1.82
C GLU A 87 11.61 -6.49 2.15
N ILE A 88 10.81 -6.64 1.10
CA ILE A 88 9.42 -7.08 1.20
C ILE A 88 9.36 -8.52 0.70
N VAL A 89 9.03 -9.43 1.62
CA VAL A 89 8.88 -10.85 1.34
C VAL A 89 7.40 -11.17 1.24
N MET A 90 6.98 -11.64 0.08
CA MET A 90 5.63 -12.12 -0.20
C MET A 90 5.67 -13.62 -0.36
N VAL A 91 5.00 -14.35 0.53
CA VAL A 91 4.85 -15.81 0.48
C VAL A 91 3.37 -16.12 0.30
N ALA A 92 3.03 -16.96 -0.67
CA ALA A 92 1.63 -17.30 -0.93
C ALA A 92 0.99 -17.94 0.32
N GLY A 93 -0.17 -17.42 0.73
CA GLY A 93 -0.89 -17.88 1.92
C GLY A 93 -0.41 -17.26 3.24
N THR A 94 0.60 -16.38 3.22
CA THR A 94 1.08 -15.65 4.41
C THR A 94 0.92 -14.14 4.20
N PRO A 95 0.58 -13.36 5.24
CA PRO A 95 0.65 -11.91 5.15
C PRO A 95 2.05 -11.44 4.71
N PRO A 96 2.16 -10.34 3.95
CA PRO A 96 3.44 -9.82 3.51
C PRO A 96 4.33 -9.43 4.71
N ILE A 97 5.61 -9.78 4.62
CA ILE A 97 6.59 -9.59 5.69
C ILE A 97 7.58 -8.51 5.25
N ARG A 98 7.83 -7.53 6.12
CA ARG A 98 8.94 -6.59 5.98
C ARG A 98 10.13 -7.14 6.76
N ALA A 99 11.19 -7.53 6.04
CA ALA A 99 12.44 -8.01 6.61
C ALA A 99 13.55 -6.94 6.52
N LYS A 100 14.66 -7.18 7.23
CA LYS A 100 15.84 -6.31 7.36
C LYS A 100 17.12 -7.12 7.22
#